data_AF-X0YVM7-F1
#
_entry.id   AF-X0YVM7-F1
#
_cell.length_a   1.000
_cell.length_b   1.000
_cell.length_c   1.000
_cell.angle_alpha   90.00
_cell.angle_beta   90.00
_cell.angle_gamma   90.00
#
_symmetry.space_group_name_H-M   'P 1'
#
loop_
_entity.id
_entity.type
_entity.pdbx_description
1 polymer ?
#
loop_
_entity_poly.entity_id
_entity_poly.type
_entity_poly.pdbx_seq_one_letter_code
_entity_poly.pdbx_strand_id
1 'polypeptide(L)'
;YLYLTEAYNAFGLNGNDYGILETGDGRSNKIVAMRRFHNELLVYQEELGVEGGTLTLFEGYSPTTFGKLVLSTKLGTMNNNSVAIIDGVLTSTRTEEKVKTLAFALSRYGIYACDGLNLFMISDDIQNYFDPTKDECIRRGYESKMWLAHDTAKNVLRIGLVSGDSATEPNVFPVFDLVDKVWSFDTPAQELSCMIEVEGDGDVAIIQIGGGIDDGFVYQLNYGTNDVSTLVDSYLQLEFNAGGEYMLLRELM
;
A
#
# COMPACT_ATOMS: atom_id res chain seq x y z
N TYR A 1 13.30 -15.27 0.71
CA TYR A 1 13.71 -15.43 2.12
C TYR A 1 13.61 -14.09 2.81
N LEU A 2 13.04 -14.07 4.02
CA LEU A 2 12.91 -12.87 4.86
C LEU A 2 13.79 -13.01 6.12
N TYR A 3 14.38 -11.90 6.59
CA TYR A 3 15.11 -11.83 7.86
C TYR A 3 14.24 -11.11 8.90
N LEU A 4 13.92 -11.79 10.00
CA LEU A 4 13.13 -11.26 11.12
C LEU A 4 13.98 -11.29 12.38
N THR A 5 14.02 -10.19 13.13
CA THR A 5 15.00 -9.98 14.21
C THR A 5 14.39 -9.63 15.56
N GLU A 6 13.06 -9.66 15.78
CA GLU A 6 12.49 -9.32 17.09
C GLU A 6 11.40 -10.29 17.56
N ALA A 7 11.39 -10.61 18.86
CA ALA A 7 10.31 -11.35 19.50
C ALA A 7 9.09 -10.43 19.67
N TYR A 8 7.88 -10.93 19.37
CA TYR A 8 6.62 -10.18 19.38
C TYR A 8 6.45 -9.10 18.30
N ASN A 9 7.44 -8.87 17.44
CA ASN A 9 7.37 -7.84 16.41
C ASN A 9 8.08 -8.27 15.12
N ALA A 10 7.36 -8.26 14.00
CA ALA A 10 7.90 -8.69 12.69
C ALA A 10 8.82 -7.63 12.04
N PHE A 11 9.01 -6.46 12.65
CA PHE A 11 9.88 -5.39 12.16
C PHE A 11 10.67 -4.73 13.29
N GLY A 12 11.56 -5.46 13.93
CA GLY A 12 12.51 -4.86 14.86
C GLY A 12 13.82 -5.59 14.89
N LEU A 13 14.90 -4.86 15.15
CA LEU A 13 16.24 -5.41 15.36
C LEU A 13 16.39 -5.75 16.84
N ASN A 14 16.40 -7.04 17.18
CA ASN A 14 16.90 -7.53 18.45
C ASN A 14 18.15 -8.38 18.16
N GLY A 15 19.20 -8.17 18.95
CA GLY A 15 20.46 -8.91 18.79
C GLY A 15 20.41 -10.33 19.34
N ASN A 16 19.22 -10.84 19.68
CA ASN A 16 19.06 -12.05 20.50
C ASN A 16 18.52 -13.23 19.68
N ASP A 17 17.62 -13.01 18.73
CA ASP A 17 16.95 -14.06 17.97
C ASP A 17 16.72 -13.66 16.50
N TYR A 18 16.84 -14.64 15.59
CA TYR A 18 16.48 -14.45 14.19
C TYR A 18 15.84 -15.69 13.57
N GLY A 19 15.09 -15.49 12.48
CA GLY A 19 14.48 -16.56 11.69
C GLY A 19 14.58 -16.26 10.20
N ILE A 20 14.73 -17.32 9.39
CA ILE A 20 14.64 -17.24 7.94
C ILE A 20 13.36 -17.95 7.53
N LEU A 21 12.40 -17.17 7.00
CA LEU A 21 11.14 -17.71 6.51
C LEU A 21 11.09 -17.69 4.99
N GLU A 22 10.57 -18.77 4.42
CA GLU A 22 10.27 -18.88 3.01
C GLU A 22 8.87 -18.32 2.73
N THR A 23 8.79 -17.32 1.85
CA THR A 23 7.53 -16.64 1.52
C THR A 23 6.82 -17.36 0.39
N GLY A 24 5.49 -17.36 0.45
CA GLY A 24 4.66 -17.89 -0.62
C GLY A 24 4.57 -19.40 -0.72
N ASP A 25 4.24 -19.85 -1.92
CA ASP A 25 3.90 -21.21 -2.30
C ASP A 25 5.07 -22.00 -2.92
N GLY A 26 6.30 -21.52 -2.72
CA GLY A 26 7.53 -22.13 -3.23
C GLY A 26 8.00 -21.57 -4.57
N ARG A 27 7.23 -20.69 -5.21
CA ARG A 27 7.67 -19.95 -6.41
C ARG A 27 8.63 -18.83 -6.04
N SER A 28 9.57 -18.56 -6.94
CA SER A 28 10.65 -17.58 -6.75
C SER A 28 10.28 -16.14 -7.13
N ASN A 29 8.99 -15.78 -7.11
CA ASN A 29 8.54 -14.41 -7.38
C ASN A 29 9.15 -13.45 -6.35
N LYS A 30 9.59 -12.28 -6.79
CA LYS A 30 10.19 -11.27 -5.91
C LYS A 30 9.18 -10.76 -4.90
N ILE A 31 9.62 -10.53 -3.66
CA ILE A 31 8.84 -9.80 -2.66
C ILE A 31 8.86 -8.31 -3.05
N VAL A 32 7.69 -7.72 -3.22
CA VAL A 32 7.54 -6.32 -3.65
C VAL A 32 6.95 -5.41 -2.59
N ALA A 33 6.22 -5.97 -1.62
CA ALA A 33 5.71 -5.22 -0.49
C ALA A 33 5.64 -6.11 0.75
N MET A 34 5.84 -5.48 1.90
CA MET A 34 5.65 -6.09 3.21
C MET A 34 4.96 -5.08 4.11
N ARG A 35 3.97 -5.52 4.88
CA ARG A 35 3.21 -4.66 5.77
C ARG A 35 2.93 -5.37 7.08
N ARG A 36 3.14 -4.64 8.17
CA ARG A 36 2.67 -5.08 9.48
C ARG A 36 1.14 -5.09 9.46
N PHE A 37 0.56 -6.19 9.93
CA PHE A 37 -0.88 -6.37 10.03
C PHE A 37 -1.18 -6.84 11.45
N HIS A 38 -1.54 -5.91 12.34
CA HIS A 38 -1.56 -6.16 13.80
C HIS A 38 -0.22 -6.68 14.34
N ASN A 39 -0.19 -7.93 14.80
CA ASN A 39 1.00 -8.64 15.28
C ASN A 39 1.58 -9.60 14.22
N GLU A 40 0.98 -9.60 13.03
CA GLU A 40 1.33 -10.45 11.90
C GLU A 40 2.04 -9.65 10.82
N LEU A 41 2.55 -10.37 9.83
CA LEU A 41 3.21 -9.79 8.68
C LEU A 41 2.55 -10.28 7.39
N LEU A 42 2.03 -9.33 6.60
CA LEU A 42 1.62 -9.60 5.24
C LEU A 42 2.79 -9.38 4.29
N VAL A 43 3.05 -10.38 3.45
CA VAL A 43 4.09 -10.36 2.43
C VAL A 43 3.47 -10.58 1.07
N TYR A 44 3.74 -9.66 0.16
CA TYR A 44 3.23 -9.65 -1.21
C TYR A 44 4.37 -9.93 -2.17
N GLN A 45 4.20 -10.97 -2.97
CA GLN A 45 5.09 -11.28 -4.09
C GLN A 45 4.51 -10.72 -5.39
N GLU A 46 5.40 -10.29 -6.28
CA GLU A 46 5.02 -9.72 -7.56
C GLU A 46 4.19 -10.69 -8.39
N GLU A 47 3.32 -10.11 -9.20
CA GLU A 47 2.53 -10.86 -10.15
C GLU A 47 3.33 -11.01 -11.45
N LEU A 48 3.88 -12.20 -11.69
CA LEU A 48 4.68 -12.49 -12.87
C LEU A 48 4.10 -13.64 -13.69
N GLY A 49 4.13 -13.46 -15.01
CA GLY A 49 3.68 -14.48 -15.95
C GLY A 49 2.20 -14.84 -15.81
N VAL A 50 1.87 -16.06 -16.24
CA VAL A 50 0.50 -16.60 -16.23
C VAL A 50 0.09 -17.09 -14.85
N GLU A 51 1.07 -17.40 -13.99
CA GLU A 51 0.84 -18.00 -12.69
C GLU A 51 0.47 -16.96 -11.60
N GLY A 52 0.61 -15.67 -11.88
CA GLY A 52 0.22 -14.59 -10.97
C GLY A 52 1.23 -14.31 -9.87
N GLY A 53 0.75 -13.78 -8.75
CA GLY A 53 1.56 -13.50 -7.55
C GLY A 53 1.07 -14.28 -6.34
N THR A 54 1.58 -13.90 -5.17
CA THR A 54 1.30 -14.62 -3.92
C THR A 54 1.14 -13.65 -2.77
N LEU A 55 0.15 -13.91 -1.92
CA LEU A 55 -0.05 -13.21 -0.64
C LEU A 55 0.14 -14.21 0.49
N THR A 56 1.05 -13.89 1.41
CA THR A 56 1.36 -14.72 2.57
C THR A 56 1.20 -13.91 3.85
N LEU A 57 0.54 -14.50 4.84
CA LEU A 57 0.53 -14.03 6.21
C LEU A 57 1.52 -14.86 7.03
N PHE A 58 2.34 -14.18 7.82
CA PHE A 58 3.13 -14.80 8.88
C PHE A 58 2.57 -14.40 10.24
N GLU A 59 2.26 -15.39 11.07
CA GLU A 59 1.65 -15.22 12.39
C GLU A 59 2.45 -15.96 13.46
N GLY A 60 2.56 -15.43 14.67
CA GLY A 60 3.29 -16.07 15.77
C GLY A 60 3.89 -15.08 16.76
N TYR A 61 4.65 -15.61 17.73
CA TYR A 61 5.15 -14.81 18.86
C TYR A 61 6.68 -14.61 18.85
N SER A 62 7.40 -15.41 18.06
CA SER A 62 8.85 -15.36 17.96
C SER A 62 9.33 -15.89 16.60
N PRO A 63 10.55 -15.53 16.15
CA PRO A 63 11.09 -15.95 14.86
C PRO A 63 11.08 -17.47 14.60
N THR A 64 11.17 -18.29 15.64
CA THR A 64 11.15 -19.77 15.55
C THR A 64 9.75 -20.37 15.53
N THR A 65 8.74 -19.59 15.91
CA THR A 65 7.33 -20.03 16.01
C THR A 65 6.43 -19.41 14.94
N PHE A 66 6.96 -18.55 14.07
CA PHE A 66 6.16 -17.95 13.02
C PHE A 66 5.64 -19.03 12.06
N GLY A 67 4.31 -19.20 12.07
CA GLY A 67 3.57 -19.98 11.10
C GLY A 67 3.46 -19.21 9.79
N LYS A 68 3.32 -19.98 8.70
CA LYS A 68 3.09 -19.45 7.35
C LYS A 68 1.70 -19.83 6.89
N LEU A 69 0.89 -18.84 6.54
CA LEU A 69 -0.40 -19.03 5.89
C LEU A 69 -0.37 -18.38 4.51
N VAL A 70 -0.51 -19.19 3.46
CA VAL A 70 -0.64 -18.67 2.09
C VAL A 70 -2.11 -18.32 1.86
N LEU A 71 -2.40 -17.02 1.78
CA LEU A 71 -3.75 -16.49 1.61
C LEU A 71 -4.19 -16.53 0.14
N SER A 72 -3.26 -16.38 -0.79
CA SER A 72 -3.52 -16.53 -2.22
C SER A 72 -2.28 -16.99 -2.97
N THR A 73 -2.47 -17.88 -3.93
CA THR A 73 -1.45 -18.34 -4.89
C THR A 73 -1.59 -17.68 -6.26
N LYS A 74 -2.47 -16.68 -6.39
CA LYS A 74 -2.68 -15.96 -7.66
C LYS A 74 -2.59 -14.45 -7.51
N LEU A 75 -3.01 -13.94 -6.36
CA LEU A 75 -3.07 -12.51 -6.07
C LEU A 75 -1.83 -12.11 -5.27
N GLY A 76 -1.09 -11.18 -5.85
CA GLY A 76 0.05 -10.50 -5.24
C GLY A 76 -0.19 -9.00 -5.27
N THR A 77 0.86 -8.21 -5.41
CA THR A 77 0.72 -6.77 -5.69
C THR A 77 1.74 -6.34 -6.73
N MET A 78 1.54 -5.14 -7.28
CA MET A 78 2.38 -4.59 -8.35
C MET A 78 3.72 -4.04 -7.83
N ASN A 79 3.68 -3.32 -6.71
CA ASN A 79 4.85 -2.65 -6.15
C ASN A 79 4.63 -2.30 -4.66
N ASN A 80 5.63 -1.70 -4.01
CA ASN A 80 5.52 -1.31 -2.61
C ASN A 80 4.46 -0.23 -2.33
N ASN A 81 4.19 0.68 -3.27
CA ASN A 81 3.20 1.76 -3.14
C ASN A 81 1.77 1.31 -3.46
N SER A 82 1.56 0.03 -3.76
CA SER A 82 0.27 -0.55 -4.14
C SER A 82 -0.44 -1.24 -2.97
N VAL A 83 0.00 -1.00 -1.73
CA VAL A 83 -0.54 -1.65 -0.52
C VAL A 83 -0.73 -0.63 0.61
N ALA A 84 -1.93 -0.63 1.19
CA ALA A 84 -2.27 0.14 2.38
C ALA A 84 -2.91 -0.76 3.45
N ILE A 85 -2.52 -0.57 4.71
CA ILE A 85 -3.19 -1.19 5.86
C ILE A 85 -3.98 -0.10 6.56
N ILE A 86 -5.27 -0.34 6.75
CA ILE A 86 -6.19 0.65 7.30
C ILE A 86 -6.91 0.04 8.49
N ASP A 87 -6.68 0.63 9.66
CA ASP A 87 -7.44 0.34 10.86
C ASP A 87 -8.80 1.05 10.81
N GLY A 88 -9.81 0.50 11.50
CA GLY A 88 -11.06 1.22 11.69
C GLY A 88 -12.09 1.09 10.56
N VAL A 89 -11.91 0.17 9.61
CA VAL A 89 -12.85 0.01 8.49
C VAL A 89 -14.10 -0.75 8.93
N LEU A 90 -15.28 -0.15 8.71
CA LEU A 90 -16.55 -0.80 8.95
C LEU A 90 -16.78 -1.91 7.90
N THR A 91 -17.08 -3.11 8.38
CA THR A 91 -17.35 -4.30 7.55
C THR A 91 -18.65 -4.95 7.98
N SER A 92 -19.59 -5.11 7.05
CA SER A 92 -20.85 -5.80 7.32
C SER A 92 -20.62 -7.31 7.31
N THR A 93 -20.85 -7.97 8.44
CA THR A 93 -20.93 -9.43 8.52
C THR A 93 -22.39 -9.87 8.38
N ARG A 94 -22.64 -11.19 8.30
CA ARG A 94 -24.02 -11.73 8.22
C ARG A 94 -24.92 -11.33 9.39
N THR A 95 -24.33 -10.92 10.52
CA THR A 95 -25.06 -10.70 11.78
C THR A 95 -24.90 -9.28 12.33
N GLU A 96 -23.83 -8.57 11.98
CA GLU A 96 -23.50 -7.27 12.55
C GLU A 96 -22.44 -6.52 11.72
N GLU A 97 -22.35 -5.21 11.91
CA GLU A 97 -21.23 -4.41 11.40
C GLU A 97 -20.08 -4.45 12.40
N LYS A 98 -18.88 -4.78 11.91
CA LYS A 98 -17.66 -4.80 12.71
C LYS A 98 -16.64 -3.85 12.14
N VAL A 99 -16.03 -3.09 13.03
CA VAL A 99 -14.81 -2.35 12.75
C VAL A 99 -13.65 -3.34 12.70
N LYS A 100 -12.92 -3.37 11.59
CA LYS A 100 -11.78 -4.25 11.37
C LYS A 100 -10.62 -3.49 10.74
N THR A 101 -9.42 -4.01 10.92
CA THR A 101 -8.26 -3.64 10.11
C THR A 101 -8.30 -4.41 8.82
N LEU A 102 -8.15 -3.71 7.69
CA LEU A 102 -8.12 -4.30 6.37
C LEU A 102 -6.83 -3.93 5.65
N ALA A 103 -6.25 -4.92 4.97
CA ALA A 103 -5.15 -4.73 4.05
C ALA A 103 -5.69 -4.61 2.63
N PHE A 104 -5.50 -3.46 2.00
CA PHE A 104 -5.86 -3.21 0.62
C PHE A 104 -4.64 -3.34 -0.27
N ALA A 105 -4.80 -3.99 -1.41
CA ALA A 105 -3.74 -4.05 -2.39
C ALA A 105 -4.25 -4.03 -3.83
N LEU A 106 -3.49 -3.33 -4.67
CA LEU A 106 -3.69 -3.24 -6.10
C LEU A 106 -2.94 -4.39 -6.80
N SER A 107 -3.68 -5.15 -7.60
CA SER A 107 -3.24 -6.28 -8.41
C SER A 107 -3.60 -6.06 -9.87
N ARG A 108 -2.95 -6.79 -10.78
CA ARG A 108 -3.32 -6.83 -12.21
C ARG A 108 -4.73 -7.32 -12.46
N TYR A 109 -5.32 -8.04 -11.51
CA TYR A 109 -6.66 -8.61 -11.63
C TYR A 109 -7.76 -7.74 -11.01
N GLY A 110 -7.39 -6.71 -10.24
CA GLY A 110 -8.32 -5.88 -9.49
C GLY A 110 -7.71 -5.32 -8.21
N ILE A 111 -8.54 -4.65 -7.43
CA ILE A 111 -8.19 -4.19 -6.09
C ILE A 111 -8.90 -5.11 -5.11
N TYR A 112 -8.15 -5.62 -4.15
CA TYR A 112 -8.65 -6.53 -3.14
C TYR A 112 -8.39 -6.04 -1.73
N ALA A 113 -9.24 -6.49 -0.81
CA ALA A 113 -9.10 -6.29 0.62
C ALA A 113 -8.92 -7.63 1.31
N CYS A 114 -8.11 -7.64 2.37
CA CYS A 114 -7.86 -8.80 3.21
C CYS A 114 -8.07 -8.46 4.68
N ASP A 115 -8.76 -9.33 5.41
CA ASP A 115 -8.99 -9.20 6.86
C ASP A 115 -8.10 -10.12 7.72
N GLY A 116 -6.99 -10.59 7.15
CA GLY A 116 -6.06 -11.54 7.77
C GLY A 116 -6.38 -13.01 7.46
N LEU A 117 -7.63 -13.33 7.12
CA LEU A 117 -8.03 -14.70 6.77
C LEU A 117 -8.72 -14.77 5.41
N ASN A 118 -9.58 -13.81 5.12
CA ASN A 118 -10.37 -13.77 3.91
C ASN A 118 -9.80 -12.73 2.95
N LEU A 119 -9.92 -13.03 1.66
CA LEU A 119 -9.52 -12.16 0.57
C LEU A 119 -10.74 -11.94 -0.31
N PHE A 120 -11.09 -10.68 -0.56
CA PHE A 120 -12.24 -10.33 -1.40
C PHE A 120 -11.91 -9.15 -2.31
N MET A 121 -12.45 -9.19 -3.52
CA MET A 121 -12.30 -8.12 -4.50
C MET A 121 -13.25 -6.98 -4.17
N ILE A 122 -12.77 -5.75 -4.32
CA ILE A 122 -13.57 -4.53 -4.13
C ILE A 122 -13.73 -3.74 -5.42
N SER A 123 -13.07 -4.13 -6.51
CA SER A 123 -13.04 -3.43 -7.80
C SER A 123 -14.08 -3.90 -8.81
N ASP A 124 -15.14 -4.61 -8.38
CA ASP A 124 -16.14 -5.18 -9.30
C ASP A 124 -16.75 -4.12 -10.24
N ASP A 125 -17.05 -2.93 -9.72
CA ASP A 125 -17.66 -1.83 -10.49
C ASP A 125 -16.70 -1.11 -11.45
N ILE A 126 -15.39 -1.30 -11.27
CA ILE A 126 -14.33 -0.70 -12.10
C ILE A 126 -13.49 -1.77 -12.82
N GLN A 127 -14.06 -2.98 -12.98
CA GLN A 127 -13.34 -4.14 -13.50
C GLN A 127 -12.89 -3.97 -14.95
N ASN A 128 -13.46 -3.02 -15.68
CA ASN A 128 -13.02 -2.65 -17.02
C ASN A 128 -11.55 -2.22 -17.06
N TYR A 129 -11.03 -1.60 -16.00
CA TYR A 129 -9.61 -1.24 -15.90
C TYR A 129 -8.69 -2.44 -15.67
N PHE A 130 -9.21 -3.61 -15.33
CA PHE A 130 -8.42 -4.82 -15.04
C PHE A 130 -8.68 -5.96 -16.04
N ASP A 131 -9.51 -5.71 -17.06
CA ASP A 131 -9.86 -6.66 -18.11
C ASP A 131 -9.01 -6.37 -19.35
N PRO A 132 -8.08 -7.29 -19.74
CA PRO A 132 -7.21 -7.10 -20.91
C PRO A 132 -7.95 -6.97 -22.25
N THR A 133 -9.26 -7.20 -22.29
CA THR A 133 -10.10 -7.04 -23.48
C THR A 133 -10.66 -5.62 -23.62
N LYS A 134 -10.45 -4.74 -22.64
CA LYS A 134 -10.89 -3.35 -22.63
C LYS A 134 -9.77 -2.41 -23.03
N ASP A 135 -10.12 -1.37 -23.78
CA ASP A 135 -9.14 -0.38 -24.26
C ASP A 135 -8.58 0.45 -23.09
N GLU A 136 -9.39 0.67 -22.06
CA GLU A 136 -9.03 1.36 -20.82
C GLU A 136 -8.31 0.47 -19.79
N CYS A 137 -7.98 -0.79 -20.13
CA CYS A 137 -7.24 -1.66 -19.23
C CYS A 137 -5.92 -1.01 -18.76
N ILE A 138 -5.52 -1.32 -17.53
CA ILE A 138 -4.22 -0.94 -17.00
C ILE A 138 -3.10 -1.44 -17.90
N ARG A 139 -2.10 -0.58 -18.10
CA ARG A 139 -0.99 -0.84 -19.01
C ARG A 139 0.08 -1.70 -18.34
N ARG A 140 0.38 -2.84 -18.95
CA ARG A 140 1.46 -3.75 -18.51
C ARG A 140 2.83 -3.10 -18.74
N GLY A 141 3.77 -3.36 -17.84
CA GLY A 141 5.12 -2.78 -17.85
C GLY A 141 5.23 -1.47 -17.07
N TYR A 142 4.10 -0.90 -16.64
CA TYR A 142 4.02 0.32 -15.84
C TYR A 142 3.55 0.05 -14.41
N GLU A 143 3.66 -1.21 -13.96
CA GLU A 143 3.30 -1.63 -12.61
C GLU A 143 4.00 -0.80 -11.55
N SER A 144 5.25 -0.37 -11.76
CA SER A 144 6.03 0.45 -10.82
C SER A 144 5.51 1.88 -10.65
N LYS A 145 4.62 2.34 -11.53
CA LYS A 145 4.05 3.70 -11.54
C LYS A 145 2.71 3.80 -10.83
N MET A 146 2.03 2.67 -10.65
CA MET A 146 0.72 2.65 -10.00
C MET A 146 0.86 2.78 -8.49
N TRP A 147 -0.13 3.38 -7.84
CA TRP A 147 -0.10 3.59 -6.40
C TRP A 147 -1.50 3.50 -5.80
N LEU A 148 -1.54 3.18 -4.50
CA LEU A 148 -2.74 3.12 -3.69
C LEU A 148 -2.41 3.75 -2.33
N ALA A 149 -3.17 4.77 -1.96
CA ALA A 149 -3.00 5.51 -0.72
C ALA A 149 -4.33 5.65 0.03
N HIS A 150 -4.26 5.72 1.35
CA HIS A 150 -5.39 6.09 2.19
C HIS A 150 -5.41 7.60 2.37
N ASP A 151 -6.55 8.22 2.07
CA ASP A 151 -6.88 9.59 2.45
C ASP A 151 -7.69 9.52 3.73
N THR A 152 -7.04 9.78 4.88
CA THR A 152 -7.66 9.70 6.20
C THR A 152 -8.66 10.84 6.43
N ALA A 153 -8.45 11.99 5.80
CA ALA A 153 -9.31 13.16 5.94
C ALA A 153 -10.73 12.93 5.38
N LYS A 154 -10.83 12.21 4.26
CA LYS A 154 -12.11 11.82 3.64
C LYS A 154 -12.50 10.37 3.91
N ASN A 155 -11.61 9.60 4.53
CA ASN A 155 -11.74 8.17 4.72
C ASN A 155 -11.99 7.41 3.40
N VAL A 156 -11.15 7.66 2.40
CA VAL A 156 -11.25 7.03 1.07
C VAL A 156 -9.92 6.41 0.66
N LEU A 157 -9.96 5.38 -0.18
CA LEU A 157 -8.78 4.93 -0.92
C LEU A 157 -8.66 5.73 -2.20
N ARG A 158 -7.47 6.27 -2.45
CA ARG A 158 -7.11 6.91 -3.71
C ARG A 158 -6.13 6.03 -4.45
N ILE A 159 -6.35 5.86 -5.74
CA ILE A 159 -5.54 5.00 -6.58
C ILE A 159 -5.08 5.80 -7.80
N GLY A 160 -3.81 5.65 -8.18
CA GLY A 160 -3.30 6.11 -9.46
C GLY A 160 -3.06 4.93 -10.38
N LEU A 161 -3.78 4.89 -11.50
CA LEU A 161 -3.65 3.84 -12.51
C LEU A 161 -3.04 4.40 -13.79
N VAL A 162 -2.09 3.64 -14.36
CA VAL A 162 -1.65 3.84 -15.75
C VAL A 162 -2.58 3.02 -16.64
N SER A 163 -3.47 3.68 -17.35
CA SER A 163 -4.57 3.06 -18.11
C SER A 163 -4.53 3.48 -19.58
N GLY A 164 -4.85 2.53 -20.46
CA GLY A 164 -4.83 2.73 -21.90
C GLY A 164 -3.52 2.31 -22.58
N ASP A 165 -3.44 2.57 -23.87
CA ASP A 165 -2.34 2.11 -24.75
C ASP A 165 -1.10 3.00 -24.73
N SER A 166 -1.26 4.26 -24.34
CA SER A 166 -0.28 5.34 -24.52
C SER A 166 0.24 5.94 -23.22
N ALA A 167 -0.54 5.88 -22.13
CA ALA A 167 -0.16 6.44 -20.83
C ALA A 167 1.10 5.77 -20.27
N THR A 168 2.03 6.56 -19.74
CA THR A 168 3.27 6.10 -19.10
C THR A 168 3.35 6.42 -17.62
N GLU A 169 2.43 7.26 -17.15
CA GLU A 169 2.27 7.70 -15.77
C GLU A 169 0.78 7.62 -15.42
N PRO A 170 0.41 7.68 -14.12
CA PRO A 170 -0.98 7.60 -13.72
C PRO A 170 -1.86 8.68 -14.38
N ASN A 171 -2.89 8.25 -15.10
CA ASN A 171 -3.81 9.13 -15.84
C ASN A 171 -5.28 8.89 -15.47
N VAL A 172 -5.56 7.88 -14.63
CA VAL A 172 -6.89 7.58 -14.10
C VAL A 172 -6.78 7.49 -12.59
N PHE A 173 -7.68 8.18 -11.88
CA PHE A 173 -7.64 8.31 -10.43
C PHE A 173 -8.93 7.81 -9.77
N PRO A 174 -9.14 6.49 -9.65
CA PRO A 174 -10.27 5.94 -8.92
C PRO A 174 -10.21 6.27 -7.43
N VAL A 175 -11.37 6.52 -6.85
CA VAL A 175 -11.54 6.76 -5.42
C VAL A 175 -12.60 5.82 -4.87
N PHE A 176 -12.25 5.03 -3.86
CA PHE A 176 -13.17 4.14 -3.18
C PHE A 176 -13.52 4.69 -1.80
N ASP A 177 -14.81 4.96 -1.59
CA ASP A 177 -15.30 5.39 -0.30
C ASP A 177 -15.33 4.22 0.69
N LEU A 178 -14.60 4.32 1.81
CA LEU A 178 -14.53 3.25 2.80
C LEU A 178 -15.78 3.16 3.69
N VAL A 179 -16.65 4.17 3.67
CA VAL A 179 -17.93 4.18 4.40
C VAL A 179 -19.02 3.64 3.49
N ASP A 180 -19.24 4.28 2.35
CA ASP A 180 -20.34 3.98 1.44
C ASP A 180 -20.06 2.77 0.53
N LYS A 181 -18.79 2.37 0.41
CA LYS A 181 -18.31 1.27 -0.45
C LYS A 181 -18.62 1.51 -1.93
N VAL A 182 -18.53 2.76 -2.37
CA VAL A 182 -18.82 3.18 -3.75
C VAL A 182 -17.56 3.71 -4.42
N TRP A 183 -17.45 3.43 -5.72
CA TRP A 183 -16.42 3.97 -6.58
C TRP A 183 -16.82 5.33 -7.17
N SER A 184 -15.87 6.24 -7.16
CA SER A 184 -15.91 7.50 -7.90
C SER A 184 -14.56 7.73 -8.58
N PHE A 185 -14.45 8.79 -9.37
CA PHE A 185 -13.21 9.16 -10.06
C PHE A 185 -12.88 10.60 -9.72
N ASP A 186 -11.64 10.84 -9.34
CA ASP A 186 -11.11 12.18 -9.15
C ASP A 186 -10.52 12.70 -10.47
N THR A 187 -10.42 14.01 -10.58
CA THR A 187 -9.70 14.69 -11.66
C THR A 187 -8.80 15.72 -10.99
N PRO A 188 -7.64 15.28 -10.46
CA PRO A 188 -6.74 16.18 -9.77
C PRO A 188 -6.27 17.27 -10.75
N ALA A 189 -6.12 18.50 -10.26
CA ALA A 189 -5.70 19.63 -11.09
C ALA A 189 -4.30 19.43 -11.69
N GLN A 190 -3.48 18.58 -11.06
CA GLN A 190 -2.20 18.11 -11.54
C GLN A 190 -2.19 16.59 -11.40
N GLU A 191 -1.78 15.88 -12.46
CA GLU A 191 -1.69 14.44 -12.41
C GLU A 191 -0.57 14.03 -11.43
N LEU A 192 -0.85 13.02 -10.60
CA LEU A 192 0.00 12.63 -9.47
C LEU A 192 0.72 11.30 -9.74
N SER A 193 2.04 11.32 -9.61
CA SER A 193 2.92 10.15 -9.69
C SER A 193 2.88 9.30 -8.43
N CYS A 194 2.55 9.90 -7.29
CA CYS A 194 2.35 9.25 -6.01
C CYS A 194 1.53 10.16 -5.07
N MET A 195 1.03 9.57 -3.98
CA MET A 195 0.43 10.30 -2.87
C MET A 195 0.84 9.64 -1.56
N ILE A 196 1.07 10.47 -0.54
CA ILE A 196 1.35 10.05 0.83
C ILE A 196 0.72 11.04 1.81
N GLU A 197 0.38 10.54 3.00
CA GLU A 197 0.04 11.38 4.14
C GLU A 197 1.23 11.48 5.08
N VAL A 198 1.54 12.69 5.53
CA VAL A 198 2.57 12.95 6.53
C VAL A 198 1.94 13.60 7.74
N GLU A 199 2.44 13.25 8.92
CA GLU A 199 2.05 13.93 10.15
C GLU A 199 2.63 15.35 10.14
N GLY A 200 1.74 16.33 10.30
CA GLY A 200 2.12 17.73 10.45
C GLY A 200 2.29 18.10 11.92
N ASP A 201 3.15 19.07 12.20
CA ASP A 201 3.16 19.77 13.48
C ASP A 201 2.10 20.90 13.47
N GLY A 202 1.46 21.17 14.62
CA GLY A 202 0.46 22.23 14.78
C GLY A 202 -1.01 21.84 14.55
N ASP A 203 -1.82 22.76 14.03
CA ASP A 203 -3.30 22.64 13.93
C ASP A 203 -3.79 21.72 12.79
N VAL A 204 -2.89 21.26 11.92
CA VAL A 204 -3.19 20.30 10.85
C VAL A 204 -2.43 19.01 11.15
N ALA A 205 -3.15 18.04 11.72
CA ALA A 205 -2.56 16.77 12.13
C ALA A 205 -2.03 15.93 10.95
N ILE A 206 -2.65 16.07 9.76
CA ILE A 206 -2.30 15.27 8.58
C ILE A 206 -2.23 16.17 7.35
N ILE A 207 -1.07 16.14 6.69
CA ILE A 207 -0.81 16.84 5.44
C ILE A 207 -0.80 15.82 4.31
N GLN A 208 -1.58 16.08 3.26
CA GLN A 208 -1.60 15.26 2.05
C GLN A 208 -0.59 15.79 1.06
N ILE A 209 0.35 14.94 0.66
CA ILE A 209 1.44 15.29 -0.26
C ILE A 209 1.34 14.41 -1.51
N GLY A 210 1.45 15.03 -2.68
CA GLY A 210 1.50 14.33 -3.96
C GLY A 210 2.67 14.81 -4.82
N GLY A 211 3.33 13.90 -5.53
CA GLY A 211 4.37 14.25 -6.49
C GLY A 211 3.77 14.49 -7.89
N GLY A 212 3.97 15.67 -8.46
CA GLY A 212 3.51 16.00 -9.82
C GLY A 212 4.23 15.19 -10.91
N ILE A 213 3.48 14.83 -11.95
CA ILE A 213 4.03 14.11 -13.11
C ILE A 213 4.84 15.03 -14.04
N ASP A 214 4.32 16.23 -14.32
CA ASP A 214 4.83 17.05 -15.43
C ASP A 214 5.95 18.02 -15.05
N ASP A 215 5.93 18.53 -13.81
CA ASP A 215 6.80 19.64 -13.39
C ASP A 215 7.82 19.23 -12.31
N GLY A 216 7.73 18.00 -11.81
CA GLY A 216 8.59 17.48 -10.75
C GLY A 216 8.39 18.16 -9.40
N PHE A 217 7.33 18.95 -9.23
CA PHE A 217 7.03 19.58 -7.95
C PHE A 217 6.29 18.63 -7.02
N VAL A 218 6.41 18.92 -5.73
CA VAL A 218 5.64 18.27 -4.66
C VAL A 218 4.52 19.22 -4.28
N TYR A 219 3.29 18.71 -4.25
CA TYR A 219 2.10 19.50 -3.93
C TYR A 219 1.52 19.11 -2.59
N GLN A 220 1.11 20.11 -1.83
CA GLN A 220 0.20 19.94 -0.71
C GLN A 220 -1.26 19.93 -1.20
N LEU A 221 -1.94 18.78 -1.08
CA LEU A 221 -3.22 18.53 -1.75
C LEU A 221 -4.44 18.99 -0.93
N ASN A 222 -4.30 19.15 0.40
CA ASN A 222 -5.42 19.45 1.30
C ASN A 222 -5.46 20.92 1.78
N TYR A 223 -4.71 21.84 1.17
CA TYR A 223 -4.63 23.24 1.61
C TYR A 223 -5.46 24.26 0.80
N GLY A 224 -6.39 23.81 -0.05
CA GLY A 224 -7.28 24.68 -0.84
C GLY A 224 -6.60 25.42 -2.00
N THR A 225 -5.29 25.62 -1.91
CA THR A 225 -4.37 25.97 -3.00
C THR A 225 -3.22 24.97 -2.97
N ASN A 226 -2.90 24.36 -4.11
CA ASN A 226 -1.74 23.49 -4.23
C ASN A 226 -0.49 24.35 -4.04
N ASP A 227 0.05 24.33 -2.82
CA ASP A 227 1.23 25.10 -2.47
C ASP A 227 2.46 24.38 -3.02
N VAL A 228 3.18 25.08 -3.90
CA VAL A 228 4.48 24.68 -4.49
C VAL A 228 5.63 25.51 -3.92
N SER A 229 5.35 26.43 -3.00
CA SER A 229 6.29 27.40 -2.44
C SER A 229 6.75 27.05 -1.02
N THR A 230 5.99 26.24 -0.30
CA THR A 230 6.38 25.71 1.01
C THR A 230 7.39 24.57 0.82
N LEU A 231 8.61 24.78 1.31
CA LEU A 231 9.65 23.75 1.32
C LEU A 231 9.20 22.57 2.18
N VAL A 232 9.25 21.36 1.63
CA VAL A 232 9.04 20.12 2.37
C VAL A 232 10.40 19.67 2.91
N ASP A 233 10.69 20.02 4.16
CA ASP A 233 11.87 19.50 4.86
C ASP A 233 11.60 18.05 5.25
N SER A 234 12.42 17.12 4.78
CA SER A 234 12.30 15.71 5.10
C SER A 234 13.48 15.26 5.96
N TYR A 235 13.16 14.63 7.08
CA TYR A 235 14.16 14.07 7.99
C TYR A 235 13.86 12.60 8.26
N LEU A 236 14.90 11.78 8.21
CA LEU A 236 14.84 10.39 8.66
C LEU A 236 15.61 10.30 9.97
N GLN A 237 14.92 9.91 11.04
CA GLN A 237 15.53 9.59 12.32
C GLN A 237 15.68 8.07 12.44
N LEU A 238 16.92 7.59 12.41
CA LEU A 238 17.24 6.17 12.60
C LEU A 238 17.79 5.98 14.01
N GLU A 239 17.10 5.17 14.81
CA GLU A 239 17.60 4.70 16.10
C GLU A 239 18.45 3.44 15.89
N PHE A 240 19.75 3.52 16.21
CA PHE A 240 20.67 2.39 16.00
C PHE A 240 20.58 1.34 17.10
N ASN A 241 20.16 1.75 18.30
CA ASN A 241 19.98 0.89 19.46
C ASN A 241 18.92 1.51 20.36
N ALA A 242 18.24 0.69 21.16
CA ALA A 242 17.27 1.13 22.18
C ALA A 242 17.90 1.94 23.34
N GLY A 243 19.13 2.45 23.16
CA GLY A 243 19.86 3.30 24.10
C GLY A 243 19.70 4.80 23.80
N GLY A 244 18.90 5.18 22.80
CA GLY A 244 18.67 6.58 22.44
C GLY A 244 19.79 7.19 21.57
N GLU A 245 20.57 6.37 20.87
CA GLU A 245 21.51 6.85 19.86
C GLU A 245 20.81 7.00 18.51
N TYR A 246 20.62 8.26 18.09
CA TYR A 246 19.92 8.61 16.86
C TYR A 246 20.89 9.22 15.84
N MET A 247 20.71 8.84 14.57
CA MET A 247 21.26 9.57 13.43
C MET A 247 20.13 10.27 12.69
N LEU A 248 20.32 11.55 12.45
CA LEU A 248 19.41 12.38 11.68
C LEU A 248 20.01 12.57 10.29
N LEU A 249 19.33 12.01 9.29
CA LEU A 249 19.62 12.28 7.89
C LEU A 249 18.63 13.34 7.43
N ARG A 250 19.16 14.46 6.92
CA ARG A 250 18.36 15.57 6.42
C ARG A 250 18.62 15.76 4.94
N GLU A 251 17.56 15.77 4.16
CA GLU A 251 17.60 16.19 2.76
C GLU A 251 16.92 17.56 2.65
N LEU A 252 17.69 18.55 2.20
CA LEU A 252 17.18 19.89 1.92
C LEU A 252 16.81 19.96 0.44
N MET A 253 15.52 20.00 0.13
CA MET A 253 14.99 20.30 -1.20
C MET A 253 14.32 21.67 -1.20
#